data_AF-A0AAX3V3G2-F1
#
_entry.id   AF-A0AAX3V3G2-F1
#
_cell.length_a   1.000
_cell.length_b   1.000
_cell.length_c   1.000
_cell.angle_alpha   90.00
_cell.angle_beta   90.00
_cell.angle_gamma   90.00
#
_symmetry.space_group_name_H-M   'P 1'
#
loop_
_entity.id
_entity.type
_entity.pdbx_description
1 polymer ?
#
loop_
_entity_poly.entity_id
_entity_poly.type
_entity_poly.pdbx_seq_one_letter_code
_entity_poly.pdbx_strand_id
1 'polypeptide(L)'
;MPTLLRRAFKIGAVALATIVVAAYLYAAFTYRSADVFAPPGRIESLGRTYLISNLPPRTREDLEQRYAQGHREQYTLEQVSSVFPWRAVYQWQNDQIRGQATSSAYLKWGETYISYSLSGGP
;
A
#
# COMPACT_ATOMS: atom_id res chain seq x y z
N MET A 1 14.48 -40.00 29.83
CA MET A 1 13.92 -39.55 28.53
C MET A 1 13.41 -38.09 28.42
N PRO A 2 13.30 -37.23 29.47
CA PRO A 2 12.76 -35.86 29.30
C PRO A 2 13.78 -34.83 28.75
N THR A 3 15.08 -35.08 28.88
CA THR A 3 16.15 -34.15 28.49
C THR A 3 16.40 -34.09 26.98
N LEU A 4 16.24 -35.20 26.26
CA LEU A 4 16.39 -35.27 24.80
C LEU A 4 15.25 -34.54 24.08
N LEU A 5 14.02 -34.73 24.54
CA LEU A 5 12.83 -34.07 23.99
C LEU A 5 12.93 -32.54 24.11
N ARG A 6 13.39 -32.06 25.28
CA ARG A 6 13.57 -30.61 25.54
C ARG A 6 14.66 -29.99 24.67
N ARG A 7 15.72 -30.74 24.34
CA ARG A 7 16.77 -30.30 23.41
C ARG A 7 16.27 -30.24 21.97
N ALA A 8 15.58 -31.30 21.51
CA ALA A 8 15.00 -31.34 20.17
C ALA A 8 14.03 -30.17 19.94
N PHE A 9 13.18 -29.87 20.93
CA PHE A 9 12.23 -28.76 20.86
C PHE A 9 12.92 -27.39 20.79
N LYS A 10 14.00 -27.19 21.57
CA LYS A 10 14.80 -25.96 21.50
C LYS A 10 15.47 -25.79 20.14
N ILE A 11 16.03 -26.86 19.58
CA ILE A 11 16.70 -26.83 18.27
C ILE A 11 15.66 -26.53 17.18
N GLY A 12 14.49 -27.16 17.22
CA GLY A 12 13.39 -26.89 16.30
C GLY A 12 12.91 -25.44 16.37
N ALA A 13 12.74 -24.90 17.58
CA ALA A 13 12.34 -23.51 17.79
C ALA A 13 13.38 -22.52 17.27
N VAL A 14 14.67 -22.78 17.50
CA VAL A 14 15.76 -21.95 16.97
C VAL A 14 15.79 -22.01 15.45
N ALA A 15 15.71 -23.20 14.84
CA ALA A 15 15.69 -23.35 13.39
C ALA A 15 14.50 -22.61 12.75
N LEU A 16 13.31 -22.72 13.35
CA LEU A 16 12.12 -22.00 12.89
C LEU A 16 12.33 -20.47 12.99
N ALA A 17 12.85 -19.99 14.12
CA ALA A 17 13.14 -18.57 14.30
C ALA A 17 14.16 -18.07 13.26
N THR A 18 15.21 -18.87 12.98
CA THR A 18 16.20 -18.54 11.94
C THR A 18 15.56 -18.46 10.56
N ILE A 19 14.68 -19.39 10.20
CA ILE A 19 13.97 -19.37 8.92
C ILE A 19 13.07 -18.13 8.82
N VAL A 20 12.32 -17.80 9.87
CA VAL A 20 11.45 -16.61 9.88
C VAL A 20 12.27 -15.33 9.74
N VAL A 21 13.39 -15.21 10.47
CA VAL A 21 14.28 -14.06 10.36
C VAL A 21 14.90 -13.98 8.98
N ALA A 22 15.38 -15.09 8.41
CA ALA A 22 15.95 -15.13 7.08
C ALA A 22 14.91 -14.78 6.00
N ALA A 23 13.68 -15.28 6.11
CA ALA A 23 12.59 -14.95 5.20
C ALA A 23 12.19 -13.46 5.32
N TYR A 24 12.13 -12.92 6.54
CA TYR A 24 11.89 -11.50 6.76
C TYR A 24 13.01 -10.64 6.19
N LEU A 25 14.28 -11.02 6.41
CA LEU A 25 15.43 -10.30 5.86
C LEU A 25 15.52 -10.42 4.35
N TYR A 26 15.16 -11.57 3.77
CA TYR A 26 15.09 -11.78 2.33
C TYR A 26 13.97 -10.94 1.72
N ALA A 27 12.75 -10.99 2.26
CA ALA A 27 11.67 -10.11 1.84
C ALA A 27 12.07 -8.64 2.02
N ALA A 28 12.65 -8.27 3.17
CA ALA A 28 13.15 -6.94 3.39
C ALA A 28 14.29 -6.60 2.41
N PHE A 29 15.12 -7.51 1.93
CA PHE A 29 16.19 -7.21 0.97
C PHE A 29 15.66 -7.10 -0.46
N THR A 30 14.83 -8.05 -0.88
CA THR A 30 14.16 -8.06 -2.18
C THR A 30 13.21 -6.87 -2.34
N TYR A 31 12.56 -6.43 -1.26
CA TYR A 31 11.57 -5.35 -1.27
C TYR A 31 12.04 -4.04 -0.59
N ARG A 32 13.17 -3.99 0.13
CA ARG A 32 13.93 -2.74 0.41
C ARG A 32 14.87 -2.52 -0.76
N SER A 33 14.50 -1.62 -1.66
CA SER A 33 15.17 -0.32 -1.49
C SER A 33 14.28 0.87 -1.82
N ALA A 34 13.20 0.68 -2.59
CA ALA A 34 12.24 1.74 -2.87
C ALA A 34 10.97 1.50 -2.05
N ASP A 35 10.19 0.47 -2.35
CA ASP A 35 8.75 0.42 -2.03
C ASP A 35 8.35 0.19 -0.55
N VAL A 36 9.30 -0.06 0.36
CA VAL A 36 9.05 -0.15 1.81
C VAL A 36 9.37 1.17 2.53
N PHE A 37 10.36 1.93 2.05
CA PHE A 37 10.82 3.20 2.64
C PHE A 37 10.46 4.44 1.84
N ALA A 38 10.25 4.25 0.55
CA ALA A 38 9.79 5.23 -0.41
C ALA A 38 8.50 4.69 -1.06
N PRO A 39 7.57 5.57 -1.45
CA PRO A 39 6.39 5.14 -2.19
C PRO A 39 6.81 4.49 -3.52
N PRO A 40 6.14 3.40 -3.94
CA PRO A 40 6.44 2.76 -5.21
C PRO A 40 6.26 3.72 -6.38
N GLY A 41 7.10 3.63 -7.41
CA GLY A 41 6.98 4.49 -8.60
C GLY A 41 5.71 4.21 -9.42
N ARG A 42 5.12 3.02 -9.25
CA ARG A 42 3.90 2.59 -9.91
C ARG A 42 3.04 1.73 -8.98
N ILE A 43 1.73 1.82 -9.14
CA ILE A 43 0.76 0.96 -8.43
C ILE A 43 -0.28 0.42 -9.40
N GLU A 44 -0.86 -0.73 -9.06
CA GLU A 44 -2.01 -1.28 -9.78
C GLU A 44 -3.25 -1.22 -8.89
N SER A 45 -4.34 -0.71 -9.44
CA SER A 45 -5.61 -0.56 -8.73
C SER A 45 -6.77 -0.64 -9.73
N LEU A 46 -7.80 -1.40 -9.40
CA LEU A 46 -9.00 -1.58 -10.24
C LEU A 46 -8.67 -1.93 -11.71
N GLY A 47 -7.70 -2.81 -11.92
CA GLY A 47 -7.27 -3.27 -13.26
C GLY A 47 -6.52 -2.23 -14.09
N ARG A 48 -6.09 -1.12 -13.47
CA ARG A 48 -5.31 -0.07 -14.13
C ARG A 48 -3.99 0.18 -13.40
N THR A 49 -2.99 0.61 -14.17
CA THR A 49 -1.68 1.00 -13.66
C THR A 49 -1.65 2.51 -13.47
N TYR A 50 -1.12 2.96 -12.34
CA TYR A 50 -0.91 4.37 -12.02
C TYR A 50 0.57 4.63 -11.76
N LEU A 51 1.04 5.80 -12.15
CA LEU A 51 2.40 6.28 -11.94
C LEU A 51 2.41 7.33 -10.83
N ILE A 52 3.47 7.34 -10.03
CA ILE A 52 3.63 8.33 -8.96
C ILE A 52 3.61 9.74 -9.54
N SER A 53 2.83 10.62 -8.93
CA SER A 53 2.78 12.04 -9.33
C SER A 53 3.93 12.80 -8.66
N ASN A 54 4.43 13.86 -9.30
CA ASN A 54 5.39 14.81 -8.70
C ASN A 54 4.75 15.74 -7.65
N LEU A 55 3.57 15.41 -7.14
CA LEU A 55 2.88 16.20 -6.12
C LEU A 55 3.43 15.83 -4.74
N PRO A 56 3.58 16.80 -3.83
CA PRO A 56 4.00 16.50 -2.47
C PRO A 56 2.99 15.57 -1.78
N PRO A 57 3.43 14.73 -0.83
CA PRO A 57 2.55 13.98 0.06
C PRO A 57 1.54 14.92 0.74
N ARG A 58 0.30 14.48 0.87
CA ARG A 58 -0.78 15.28 1.44
C ARG A 58 -1.43 14.60 2.63
N THR A 59 -2.01 15.37 3.54
CA THR A 59 -2.88 14.82 4.58
C THR A 59 -4.24 14.45 3.98
N ARG A 60 -5.08 13.78 4.77
CA ARG A 60 -6.45 13.49 4.33
C ARG A 60 -7.25 14.79 4.15
N GLU A 61 -7.05 15.72 5.07
CA GLU A 61 -7.70 17.03 5.10
C GLU A 61 -7.34 17.84 3.85
N ASP A 62 -6.08 17.82 3.44
CA ASP A 62 -5.61 18.50 2.21
C ASP A 62 -6.26 17.91 0.95
N LEU A 63 -6.39 16.58 0.88
CA LEU A 63 -7.06 15.91 -0.23
C LEU A 63 -8.54 16.26 -0.29
N GLU A 64 -9.20 16.22 0.87
CA GLU A 64 -10.60 16.57 0.98
C GLU A 64 -10.82 18.05 0.62
N GLN A 65 -10.00 18.99 1.10
CA GLN A 65 -10.14 20.41 0.78
C GLN A 65 -9.96 20.72 -0.71
N ARG A 66 -8.99 20.09 -1.38
CA ARG A 66 -8.73 20.33 -2.81
C ARG A 66 -9.87 19.85 -3.69
N TYR A 67 -10.48 18.72 -3.34
CA TYR A 67 -11.64 18.18 -4.07
C TYR A 67 -12.98 18.71 -3.52
N ALA A 68 -12.99 19.39 -2.36
CA ALA A 68 -14.18 19.95 -1.74
C ALA A 68 -14.83 21.07 -2.54
N GLN A 69 -14.13 21.75 -3.46
CA GLN A 69 -14.70 22.82 -4.28
C GLN A 69 -15.67 22.35 -5.40
N GLY A 70 -16.30 21.18 -5.24
CA GLY A 70 -17.37 20.71 -6.13
C GLY A 70 -17.67 19.21 -6.05
N HIS A 71 -16.79 18.39 -5.47
CA HIS A 71 -16.94 16.93 -5.50
C HIS A 71 -17.46 16.34 -4.18
N ARG A 72 -17.43 17.08 -3.05
CA ARG A 72 -17.75 16.52 -1.73
C ARG A 72 -19.20 16.04 -1.58
N GLU A 73 -20.12 16.65 -2.32
CA GLU A 73 -21.53 16.24 -2.33
C GLU A 73 -21.77 14.97 -3.16
N GLN A 74 -20.86 14.64 -4.06
CA GLN A 74 -21.06 13.60 -5.07
C GLN A 74 -20.02 12.48 -5.01
N TYR A 75 -18.89 12.65 -4.33
CA TYR A 75 -17.77 11.71 -4.31
C TYR A 75 -17.18 11.56 -2.91
N THR A 76 -16.86 10.32 -2.54
CA THR A 76 -16.20 9.94 -1.29
C THR A 76 -14.86 9.29 -1.58
N LEU A 77 -13.85 9.57 -0.75
CA LEU A 77 -12.54 8.93 -0.85
C LEU A 77 -12.61 7.52 -0.21
N GLU A 78 -12.83 6.51 -1.03
CA GLU A 78 -12.97 5.11 -0.61
C GLU A 78 -11.66 4.33 -0.82
N GLN A 79 -11.42 3.36 0.07
CA GLN A 79 -10.36 2.38 -0.14
C GLN A 79 -10.83 1.37 -1.20
N VAL A 80 -10.07 1.25 -2.29
CA VAL A 80 -10.46 0.41 -3.44
C VAL A 80 -9.52 -0.78 -3.67
N SER A 81 -8.28 -0.70 -3.19
CA SER A 81 -7.33 -1.82 -3.26
C SER A 81 -6.24 -1.72 -2.19
N SER A 82 -5.33 -2.68 -2.19
CA SER A 82 -4.13 -2.66 -1.36
C SER A 82 -2.91 -3.07 -2.17
N VAL A 83 -1.78 -2.38 -1.98
CA VAL A 83 -0.49 -2.70 -2.60
C VAL A 83 0.42 -3.27 -1.54
N PHE A 84 1.21 -4.29 -1.89
CA PHE A 84 2.18 -4.86 -0.94
C PHE A 84 3.19 -3.79 -0.47
N PRO A 85 3.50 -3.69 0.84
CA PRO A 85 3.03 -4.52 1.94
C PRO A 85 1.73 -4.01 2.59
N TRP A 86 0.58 -4.43 2.04
CA TRP A 86 -0.78 -4.15 2.54
C TRP A 86 -1.12 -2.66 2.76
N ARG A 87 -0.52 -1.78 1.97
CA ARG A 87 -0.81 -0.35 1.97
C ARG A 87 -2.10 -0.08 1.22
N ALA A 88 -3.04 0.57 1.89
CA ALA A 88 -4.33 0.90 1.32
C ALA A 88 -4.19 1.93 0.18
N VAL A 89 -4.86 1.65 -0.94
CA VAL A 89 -5.03 2.58 -2.05
C VAL A 89 -6.45 3.12 -2.02
N TYR A 90 -6.55 4.44 -2.10
CA TYR A 90 -7.79 5.18 -2.08
C TYR A 90 -8.04 5.81 -3.44
N GLN A 91 -9.31 5.87 -3.84
CA GLN A 91 -9.76 6.61 -5.01
C GLN A 91 -11.05 7.35 -4.68
N TRP A 92 -11.32 8.43 -5.41
CA TRP A 92 -12.63 9.09 -5.33
C TRP A 92 -13.67 8.20 -6.02
N GLN A 93 -14.75 7.90 -5.32
CA GLN A 93 -15.81 6.98 -5.74
C GLN A 93 -17.17 7.59 -5.44
N ASN A 94 -18.20 7.13 -6.16
CA ASN A 94 -19.60 7.44 -5.88
C ASN A 94 -20.49 6.29 -6.36
N ASP A 95 -21.80 6.43 -6.23
CA ASP A 95 -22.75 5.37 -6.61
C ASP A 95 -22.72 5.01 -8.10
N GLN A 96 -22.29 5.94 -8.98
CA GLN A 96 -22.26 5.73 -10.43
C GLN A 96 -20.96 5.07 -10.91
N ILE A 97 -19.81 5.42 -10.31
CA ILE A 97 -18.48 4.95 -10.73
C ILE A 97 -17.87 3.95 -9.75
N ARG A 98 -18.67 3.38 -8.84
CA ARG A 98 -18.18 2.48 -7.80
C ARG A 98 -17.45 1.27 -8.38
N GLY A 99 -16.21 1.06 -7.95
CA GLY A 99 -15.35 -0.02 -8.43
C GLY A 99 -14.74 0.24 -9.81
N GLN A 100 -14.92 1.44 -10.37
CA GLN A 100 -14.26 1.86 -11.59
C GLN A 100 -12.99 2.65 -11.27
N ALA A 101 -11.97 2.39 -12.07
CA ALA A 101 -10.70 3.11 -11.99
C ALA A 101 -10.90 4.58 -12.39
N THR A 102 -10.49 5.50 -11.53
CA THR A 102 -10.49 6.94 -11.81
C THR A 102 -9.13 7.42 -12.33
N SER A 103 -9.02 8.70 -12.70
CA SER A 103 -7.76 9.27 -13.21
C SER A 103 -6.68 9.44 -12.14
N SER A 104 -7.04 9.44 -10.86
CA SER A 104 -6.12 9.59 -9.73
C SER A 104 -6.31 8.51 -8.68
N ALA A 105 -5.21 8.05 -8.11
CA ALA A 105 -5.19 7.13 -6.99
C ALA A 105 -4.27 7.65 -5.88
N TYR A 106 -4.55 7.28 -4.64
CA TYR A 106 -3.83 7.77 -3.47
C TYR A 106 -3.37 6.59 -2.61
N LEU A 107 -2.06 6.40 -2.50
CA LEU A 107 -1.49 5.39 -1.62
C LEU A 107 -1.35 5.97 -0.22
N LYS A 108 -1.97 5.33 0.78
CA LYS A 108 -1.77 5.70 2.18
C LYS A 108 -0.36 5.30 2.64
N TRP A 109 0.38 6.28 3.13
CA TRP A 109 1.76 6.16 3.56
C TRP A 109 1.95 6.85 4.92
N GLY A 110 1.83 6.06 5.99
CA GLY A 110 1.74 6.60 7.35
C GLY A 110 0.50 7.49 7.49
N GLU A 111 0.71 8.73 7.92
CA GLU A 111 -0.34 9.76 8.05
C GLU A 111 -0.58 10.56 6.77
N THR A 112 0.15 10.24 5.69
CA THR A 112 0.07 10.98 4.42
C THR A 112 -0.46 10.11 3.30
N TYR A 113 -0.84 10.76 2.21
CA TYR A 113 -1.34 10.16 1.00
C TYR A 113 -0.47 10.61 -0.17
N ILE A 114 0.09 9.63 -0.86
CA ILE A 114 0.94 9.84 -2.03
C ILE A 114 0.04 9.79 -3.27
N SER A 115 0.13 10.81 -4.12
CA SER A 115 -0.70 10.92 -5.32
C SER A 115 -0.11 10.11 -6.46
N TYR A 116 -0.98 9.43 -7.21
CA TYR A 116 -0.67 8.70 -8.42
C TYR A 116 -1.65 9.09 -9.53
N SER A 117 -1.15 9.14 -10.77
CA SER A 117 -1.92 9.44 -11.97
C SER A 117 -2.02 8.21 -12.86
N LEU A 118 -3.17 8.00 -13.48
CA LEU A 118 -3.40 6.87 -14.39
C LEU A 118 -2.35 6.84 -15.51
N SER A 119 -1.67 5.71 -15.67
CA SER A 119 -0.71 5.48 -16.76
C SER A 119 -1.47 5.25 -18.06
N GLY A 120 -1.28 6.12 -19.05
CA GLY A 120 -1.91 5.99 -20.36
C GLY A 120 -3.33 6.56 -20.48
N GLY A 121 -3.71 7.54 -19.66
CA GLY A 121 -4.75 8.50 -20.07
C GLY A 121 -4.21 9.42 -21.18
N PRO A 122 -5.07 10.00 -22.04
CA PRO A 122 -4.67 10.68 -23.28
C PRO A 122 -3.59 11.75 -23.10
#